data_AF-A0A552FGL0-F1
#
_entry.id   AF-A0A552FGL0-F1
#
_cell.length_a   1.000
_cell.length_b   1.000
_cell.length_c   1.000
_cell.angle_alpha   90.00
_cell.angle_beta   90.00
_cell.angle_gamma   90.00
#
_symmetry.space_group_name_H-M   'P 1'
#
loop_
_entity.id
_entity.type
_entity.pdbx_description
1 polymer ?
#
loop_
_entity_poly.entity_id
_entity_poly.type
_entity_poly.pdbx_seq_one_letter_code
_entity_poly.pdbx_strand_id
1 'polypeptide(L)' 'MAEVLEFLASLPNPEAIIALRPSKTLQAQLSMLLEKNRTGDLTPDEEKRWQHYQYLEHIVRMAKARAFLKLNDSQTP' A
#
# COMPACT_ATOMS: atom_id res chain seq x y z
N MET A 1 2.08 5.10 -7.55
CA MET A 1 3.07 4.03 -7.33
C MET A 1 4.38 4.58 -6.77
N ALA A 2 4.99 5.56 -7.45
CA ALA A 2 6.27 6.17 -7.04
C ALA A 2 6.23 6.70 -5.58
N GLU A 3 5.18 7.42 -5.19
CA GLU A 3 5.07 8.01 -3.85
C GLU A 3 5.26 7.02 -2.69
N VAL A 4 4.73 5.78 -2.81
CA VAL A 4 4.88 4.75 -1.76
C VAL A 4 6.33 4.23 -1.72
N LEU A 5 6.94 4.04 -2.88
CA LEU A 5 8.33 3.59 -2.95
C LEU A 5 9.30 4.67 -2.48
N GLU A 6 9.06 5.93 -2.82
CA GLU A 6 9.82 7.08 -2.33
C GLU A 6 9.71 7.23 -0.81
N PHE A 7 8.50 7.05 -0.27
CA PHE A 7 8.30 7.01 1.17
C PHE A 7 9.10 5.89 1.84
N LEU A 8 9.04 4.66 1.31
CA LEU A 8 9.80 3.53 1.87
C LEU A 8 11.32 3.73 1.73
N ALA A 9 11.78 4.30 0.61
CA ALA A 9 13.19 4.62 0.36
C ALA A 9 13.74 5.70 1.31
N SER A 10 12.86 6.52 1.90
CA SER A 10 13.24 7.51 2.90
C SER A 10 13.56 6.92 4.28
N LEU A 11 13.58 5.58 4.40
CA LEU A 11 13.84 4.83 5.63
C LEU A 11 12.99 5.32 6.83
N PRO A 12 11.65 5.36 6.69
CA PRO A 12 10.77 5.86 7.74
C PRO A 12 10.84 4.99 9.00
N ASN A 13 10.61 5.62 10.16
CA ASN A 13 10.51 4.90 11.42
C ASN A 13 9.25 3.99 11.46
N PRO A 14 9.18 3.00 12.37
CA PRO A 14 8.07 2.05 12.42
C PRO A 14 6.69 2.71 12.55
N GLU A 15 6.58 3.78 13.34
CA GLU A 15 5.33 4.53 13.54
C GLU A 15 4.84 5.16 12.22
N ALA A 16 5.75 5.78 11.45
CA ALA A 16 5.45 6.34 10.15
C ALA A 16 5.04 5.26 9.14
N ILE A 17 5.67 4.08 9.16
CA ILE A 17 5.26 2.93 8.32
C ILE A 17 3.83 2.49 8.65
N ILE A 18 3.46 2.41 9.93
CA ILE A 18 2.11 2.05 10.38
C ILE A 18 1.08 3.11 9.93
N ALA A 19 1.45 4.38 10.04
CA ALA A 19 0.63 5.51 9.64
C ALA A 19 0.49 5.66 8.11
N LEU A 20 1.33 4.99 7.31
CA LEU A 20 1.28 5.07 5.85
C LEU A 20 -0.14 4.81 5.33
N ARG A 21 -0.63 5.73 4.50
CA ARG A 21 -1.92 5.64 3.81
C ARG A 21 -1.77 6.14 2.37
N PRO A 22 -2.51 5.56 1.41
CA PRO A 22 -2.56 6.08 0.05
C PRO A 22 -3.05 7.53 0.04
N SER A 23 -2.48 8.34 -0.87
CA SER A 23 -2.95 9.71 -1.11
C SER A 23 -4.43 9.73 -1.54
N LYS A 24 -5.13 10.85 -1.36
CA LYS A 24 -6.57 10.96 -1.74
C LYS A 24 -6.79 10.63 -3.22
N THR A 25 -5.90 11.11 -4.09
CA THR A 25 -5.91 10.81 -5.52
C THR A 25 -5.75 9.32 -5.78
N LEU A 26 -4.80 8.67 -5.12
CA LEU A 26 -4.58 7.23 -5.26
C LEU A 26 -5.77 6.42 -4.72
N GLN A 27 -6.38 6.84 -3.60
CA GLN A 27 -7.60 6.23 -3.08
C GLN A 27 -8.75 6.29 -4.09
N ALA A 28 -8.98 7.43 -4.73
CA ALA A 28 -10.03 7.56 -5.73
C ALA A 28 -9.78 6.63 -6.94
N GLN A 29 -8.53 6.56 -7.42
CA GLN A 29 -8.16 5.65 -8.52
C GLN A 29 -8.35 4.18 -8.14
N LEU A 30 -7.95 3.78 -6.91
CA LEU A 30 -8.15 2.43 -6.41
C LEU A 30 -9.63 2.07 -6.29
N SER A 31 -10.46 2.98 -5.78
CA SER A 31 -11.91 2.77 -5.68
C SER A 31 -12.55 2.56 -7.05
N MET A 32 -12.17 3.36 -8.04
CA MET A 32 -12.66 3.21 -9.42
C MET A 32 -12.22 1.86 -10.02
N LEU A 33 -10.94 1.49 -9.89
CA LEU A 33 -10.43 0.21 -10.40
C LEU A 33 -11.08 -0.99 -9.69
N LEU A 34 -11.33 -0.88 -8.38
CA LEU A 34 -12.00 -1.92 -7.60
C LEU A 34 -13.45 -2.11 -8.05
N GLU A 35 -14.17 -1.02 -8.32
CA GLU A 35 -15.54 -1.08 -8.82
C GLU A 35 -15.59 -1.75 -10.20
N LYS A 36 -14.72 -1.33 -11.13
CA LYS A 36 -14.60 -1.97 -12.44
C LYS A 36 -14.17 -3.44 -12.36
N ASN A 37 -13.28 -3.78 -11.43
CA ASN A 37 -12.86 -5.16 -11.22
C ASN A 37 -14.04 -6.05 -10.79
N ARG A 38 -14.94 -5.54 -9.95
CA ARG A 38 -16.14 -6.26 -9.50
C ARG A 38 -17.14 -6.49 -10.63
N THR A 39 -17.25 -5.54 -11.56
CA THR A 39 -18.18 -5.65 -12.71
C THR A 39 -17.58 -6.38 -13.90
N GLY A 40 -16.28 -6.74 -13.85
CA GLY A 40 -15.56 -7.37 -14.97
C GLY A 40 -15.26 -6.41 -16.12
N ASP A 41 -15.30 -5.10 -15.87
CA ASP A 41 -15.19 -4.03 -16.88
C ASP A 41 -13.79 -3.41 -16.96
N LEU A 42 -12.77 -4.15 -16.49
CA LEU A 42 -11.38 -3.71 -16.61
C LEU A 42 -10.90 -3.92 -18.04
N THR A 43 -10.38 -2.85 -18.63
CA THR A 43 -9.56 -2.98 -19.84
C THR A 43 -8.26 -3.73 -19.52
N PRO A 44 -7.58 -4.33 -20.52
CA PRO A 44 -6.32 -5.05 -20.31
C PRO A 44 -5.22 -4.20 -19.64
N ASP A 45 -5.21 -2.89 -19.88
CA ASP A 45 -4.27 -1.95 -19.28
C ASP A 45 -4.66 -1.63 -17.82
N GLU A 46 -5.95 -1.50 -17.53
CA GLU A 46 -6.44 -1.36 -16.15
C GLU A 46 -6.22 -2.62 -15.33
N GLU A 47 -6.34 -3.80 -15.92
CA GLU A 47 -6.05 -5.07 -15.25
C GLU A 47 -4.56 -5.18 -14.86
N LYS A 48 -3.65 -4.81 -15.77
CA LYS A 48 -2.21 -4.72 -15.43
C LYS A 48 -1.97 -3.73 -14.30
N ARG A 49 -2.59 -2.54 -14.34
CA ARG A 49 -2.48 -1.57 -13.25
C ARG A 49 -3.02 -2.14 -11.93
N TRP A 50 -4.16 -2.82 -11.98
CA TRP A 50 -4.79 -3.44 -10.82
C TRP A 50 -3.87 -4.48 -10.17
N GLN A 51 -3.26 -5.37 -10.96
CA GLN A 51 -2.29 -6.34 -10.47
C GLN A 51 -1.09 -5.68 -9.79
N HIS A 52 -0.54 -4.61 -10.37
CA HIS A 52 0.54 -3.86 -9.73
C HIS A 52 0.10 -3.24 -8.39
N TYR A 53 -1.13 -2.73 -8.30
CA TYR A 53 -1.67 -2.17 -7.06
C TYR A 53 -1.85 -3.23 -5.98
N GLN A 54 -2.36 -4.41 -6.35
CA GLN A 54 -2.48 -5.55 -5.43
C GLN A 54 -1.12 -5.97 -4.88
N TYR A 55 -0.10 -6.04 -5.74
CA TYR A 55 1.26 -6.36 -5.31
C TYR A 55 1.83 -5.29 -4.35
N LEU A 56 1.64 -4.00 -4.67
CA LEU A 56 2.09 -2.92 -3.79
C LEU A 56 1.37 -2.94 -2.43
N GLU A 57 0.06 -3.20 -2.41
CA GLU A 57 -0.71 -3.31 -1.17
C GLU A 57 -0.17 -4.44 -0.28
N HIS A 58 0.15 -5.59 -0.89
CA HIS A 58 0.76 -6.70 -0.17
C HIS A 58 2.09 -6.29 0.50
N ILE A 59 2.96 -5.59 -0.22
CA ILE A 59 4.23 -5.07 0.32
C ILE A 59 3.98 -4.13 1.50
N VAL A 60 3.06 -3.17 1.35
CA VAL A 60 2.72 -2.20 2.40
C VAL A 60 2.15 -2.91 3.64
N ARG A 61 1.29 -3.91 3.46
CA ARG A 61 0.74 -4.72 4.55
C ARG A 61 1.85 -5.44 5.31
N MET A 62 2.79 -6.06 4.60
CA MET A 62 3.94 -6.74 5.21
C MET A 62 4.87 -5.76 5.94
N ALA A 63 5.13 -4.59 5.37
CA ALA A 63 5.92 -3.54 6.00
C ALA A 63 5.29 -3.09 7.32
N LYS A 64 3.96 -2.86 7.34
CA LYS A 64 3.21 -2.52 8.56
C LYS A 64 3.28 -3.61 9.62
N ALA A 65 3.07 -4.86 9.23
CA ALA A 65 3.16 -5.98 10.17
C ALA A 65 4.55 -6.05 10.85
N ARG A 66 5.63 -5.89 10.07
CA ARG A 66 7.00 -5.86 10.60
C ARG A 66 7.26 -4.63 11.48
N ALA A 67 6.70 -3.48 11.12
CA ALA A 67 6.81 -2.26 11.93
C ALA A 67 6.13 -2.43 13.30
N PHE A 68 4.95 -3.04 13.34
CA PHE A 68 4.27 -3.38 14.60
C PHE A 68 5.12 -4.31 15.49
N LEU A 69 5.72 -5.36 14.91
CA LEU A 69 6.60 -6.26 15.64
C LEU A 69 7.81 -5.53 16.23
N LYS A 70 8.44 -4.62 15.46
CA LYS A 70 9.57 -3.81 15.94
C LYS A 70 9.21 -2.91 17.11
N LEU A 71 8.02 -2.31 17.09
CA LEU A 71 7.54 -1.49 18.21
C LEU A 71 7.31 -2.32 19.46
N ASN A 72 6.69 -3.50 19.34
CA ASN A 72 6.47 -4.40 20.47
C ASN A 72 7.77 -4.94 21.06
N ASP A 73 8.75 -5.29 20.21
CA ASP A 73 10.07 -5.76 20.66
C ASP A 73 10.81 -4.68 21.45
N SER A 74 10.74 -3.42 20.99
CA SER A 74 11.33 -2.25 21.67
C SER A 74 10.62 -1.87 22.99
N GLN A 75 9.47 -2.46 23.29
CA GLN A 75 8.68 -2.23 24.52
C GLN A 75 8.87 -3.35 25.56
N THR A 76 9.70 -4.36 25.26
CA THR A 76 10.00 -5.44 26.22
C THR A 76 11.15 -4.98 27.13
N PRO A 77 10.95 -4.88 28.46
CA PRO A 77 11.97 -4.45 29.41
C PRO A 77 13.09 -5.49 29.60
#